data_AF-A0A836KH93-F1
#
_entry.id   AF-A0A836KH93-F1
#
_cell.length_a   1.000
_cell.length_b   1.000
_cell.length_c   1.000
_cell.angle_alpha   90.00
_cell.angle_beta   90.00
_cell.angle_gamma   90.00
#
_symmetry.space_group_name_H-M   'P 1'
#
loop_
_entity.id
_entity.type
_entity.pdbx_description
1 polymer ?
#
loop_
_entity_poly.entity_id
_entity_poly.type
_entity_poly.pdbx_seq_one_letter_code
_entity_poly.pdbx_strand_id
1 'polypeptide(L)'
;MADEEDYEVEVNRDNVKRAERPKRLIDILHHDTNQSLTEEMVEHVQTVLDSMPVEHSYKDVATKVKRRLDSAYGGTWHVIVGKHFGANVTNDDDTLINMKIDGVYFLVMRSGPPDRPLEGTENESVTRE
;
A
#
# COMPACT_ATOMS: atom_id res chain seq x y z
N MET A 1 -26.59 -11.56 6.88
CA MET A 1 -26.19 -10.40 6.08
C MET A 1 -25.36 -9.57 7.03
N ALA A 2 -24.04 -9.55 6.83
CA ALA A 2 -23.12 -8.92 7.76
C ALA A 2 -23.02 -7.44 7.40
N ASP A 3 -23.10 -6.61 8.42
CA ASP A 3 -23.22 -5.16 8.35
C ASP A 3 -21.98 -4.54 7.69
N GLU A 4 -22.18 -3.91 6.53
CA GLU A 4 -21.23 -2.99 5.90
C GLU A 4 -21.36 -1.65 6.61
N GLU A 5 -20.60 -1.47 7.70
CA GLU A 5 -20.40 -0.14 8.28
C GLU A 5 -19.31 0.56 7.47
N ASP A 6 -19.75 1.48 6.60
CA ASP A 6 -18.92 2.45 5.89
C ASP A 6 -18.30 3.44 6.90
N TYR A 7 -17.06 3.18 7.28
CA TYR A 7 -16.25 4.12 8.05
C TYR A 7 -15.56 5.10 7.09
N GLU A 8 -16.19 6.26 6.85
CA GLU A 8 -15.55 7.41 6.23
C GLU A 8 -14.40 7.91 7.14
N VAL A 9 -13.17 7.88 6.63
CA VAL A 9 -12.00 8.45 7.31
C VAL A 9 -11.64 9.74 6.60
N GLU A 10 -11.99 10.87 7.21
CA GLU A 10 -11.56 12.19 6.76
C GLU A 10 -10.02 12.28 6.83
N VAL A 11 -9.39 12.36 5.65
CA VAL A 11 -7.94 12.54 5.54
C VAL A 11 -7.62 14.00 5.82
N ASN A 12 -7.34 14.32 7.08
CA ASN A 12 -6.88 15.64 7.48
C ASN A 12 -5.44 15.86 6.97
N ARG A 13 -5.34 16.48 5.79
CA ARG A 13 -4.11 17.00 5.19
C ARG A 13 -3.74 18.29 5.92
N ASP A 14 -3.16 18.23 7.12
CA ASP A 14 -2.29 19.29 7.60
C ASP A 14 -1.48 18.87 8.84
N ASN A 15 -0.18 19.17 8.77
CA ASN A 15 0.75 19.32 9.89
C ASN A 15 1.47 18.07 10.45
N VAL A 16 2.33 17.44 9.64
CA VAL A 16 3.41 16.58 10.18
C VAL A 16 4.63 17.46 10.46
N LYS A 17 4.81 17.89 11.71
CA LYS A 17 6.11 18.31 12.22
C LYS A 17 7.10 17.19 11.94
N ARG A 18 8.16 17.45 11.17
CA ARG A 18 9.25 16.49 10.89
C ARG A 18 9.92 16.09 12.21
N ALA A 19 9.40 15.04 12.85
CA ALA A 19 10.17 14.25 13.79
C ALA A 19 11.30 13.57 12.99
N GLU A 20 12.51 13.53 13.55
CA GLU A 20 13.60 12.78 12.93
C GLU A 20 13.18 11.31 12.77
N ARG A 21 13.17 10.83 11.53
CA ARG A 21 12.75 9.47 11.22
C ARG A 21 13.67 8.49 11.93
N PRO A 22 13.15 7.49 12.67
CA PRO A 22 14.00 6.45 13.23
C PRO A 22 14.73 5.72 12.11
N LYS A 23 16.05 5.51 12.28
CA LYS A 23 16.82 4.68 11.35
C LYS A 23 16.36 3.24 11.48
N ARG A 24 15.68 2.74 10.44
CA ARG A 24 15.25 1.35 10.33
C ARG A 24 16.27 0.55 9.53
N LEU A 25 16.45 -0.71 9.90
CA LEU A 25 17.24 -1.66 9.11
C LEU A 25 16.35 -2.23 8.01
N ILE A 26 16.69 -1.94 6.76
CA ILE A 26 15.90 -2.31 5.58
C ILE A 26 16.73 -3.27 4.72
N ASP A 27 16.23 -4.49 4.56
CA ASP A 27 16.79 -5.49 3.66
C ASP A 27 15.78 -5.79 2.55
N ILE A 28 16.15 -5.56 1.29
CA ILE A 28 15.36 -6.01 0.14
C ILE A 28 15.73 -7.46 -0.15
N LEU A 29 14.76 -8.37 -0.03
CA LEU A 29 14.98 -9.80 -0.17
C LEU A 29 14.74 -10.28 -1.60
N HIS A 30 13.69 -9.77 -2.23
CA HIS A 30 13.32 -10.08 -3.60
C HIS A 30 12.44 -8.98 -4.17
N HIS A 31 12.63 -8.58 -5.42
CA HIS A 31 11.72 -7.68 -6.13
C HIS A 31 11.85 -7.89 -7.64
N ASP A 32 10.76 -7.64 -8.36
CA ASP A 32 10.76 -7.51 -9.83
C ASP A 32 10.56 -6.05 -10.28
N THR A 33 10.18 -5.17 -9.36
CA THR A 33 10.02 -3.72 -9.62
C THR A 33 11.32 -3.04 -10.05
N ASN A 34 11.20 -1.93 -10.80
CA ASN A 34 12.34 -1.07 -11.12
C ASN A 34 12.92 -0.37 -9.86
N GLN A 35 14.14 0.16 -9.96
CA GLN A 35 14.83 0.76 -8.81
C GLN A 35 14.06 1.94 -8.20
N SER A 36 13.53 2.85 -9.02
CA SER A 36 12.78 4.02 -8.54
C SER A 36 11.53 3.59 -7.77
N LEU A 37 10.77 2.64 -8.31
CA LEU A 37 9.57 2.10 -7.68
C LEU A 37 9.91 1.33 -6.40
N THR A 38 11.03 0.60 -6.37
CA THR A 38 11.53 -0.07 -5.16
C THR A 38 11.74 0.96 -4.04
N GLU A 39 12.44 2.05 -4.33
CA GLU A 39 12.74 3.11 -3.37
C GLU A 39 11.45 3.82 -2.90
N GLU A 40 10.51 4.10 -3.82
CA GLU A 40 9.21 4.70 -3.49
C GLU A 40 8.34 3.78 -2.61
N MET A 41 8.31 2.47 -2.90
CA MET A 41 7.59 1.47 -2.11
C MET A 41 8.12 1.40 -0.68
N VAL A 42 9.45 1.39 -0.55
CA VAL A 42 10.12 1.43 0.76
C VAL A 42 9.77 2.72 1.51
N GLU A 43 9.76 3.87 0.82
CA GLU A 43 9.38 5.15 1.40
C GLU A 43 7.91 5.18 1.86
N HIS A 44 7.00 4.61 1.08
CA HIS A 44 5.59 4.48 1.45
C HIS A 44 5.39 3.65 2.71
N VAL A 45 6.04 2.49 2.82
CA VAL A 45 5.96 1.64 4.01
C VAL A 45 6.56 2.35 5.21
N GLN A 46 7.72 2.97 5.08
CA GLN A 46 8.32 3.72 6.17
C GLN A 46 7.42 4.88 6.64
N THR A 47 6.79 5.62 5.71
CA THR A 47 5.87 6.71 6.08
C THR A 47 4.67 6.20 6.85
N VAL A 48 4.14 5.02 6.48
CA VAL A 48 3.08 4.38 7.24
C VAL A 48 3.58 4.03 8.65
N LEU A 49 4.75 3.40 8.76
CA LEU A 49 5.35 3.05 10.06
C LEU A 49 5.64 4.28 10.94
N ASP A 50 5.97 5.43 10.35
CA ASP A 50 6.16 6.69 11.10
C ASP A 50 4.85 7.24 11.67
N SER A 51 3.74 7.01 10.99
CA SER A 51 2.41 7.48 11.39
C SER A 51 1.66 6.52 12.34
N MET A 52 2.24 5.36 12.63
CA MET A 52 1.60 4.35 13.47
C MET A 52 1.82 4.63 14.96
N PRO A 53 0.82 4.31 15.80
CA PRO A 53 1.01 4.29 17.24
C PRO A 53 2.06 3.24 17.64
N VAL A 54 2.63 3.38 18.84
CA VAL A 54 3.62 2.43 19.40
C VAL A 54 3.05 1.01 19.40
N GLU A 55 1.78 0.88 19.78
CA GLU A 55 1.04 -0.38 19.73
C GLU A 55 0.19 -0.40 18.46
N HIS A 56 0.66 -1.09 17.44
CA HIS A 56 -0.09 -1.34 16.20
C HIS A 56 -0.08 -2.84 15.89
N SER A 57 -1.16 -3.33 15.28
CA SER A 57 -1.18 -4.71 14.78
C SER A 57 -0.61 -4.78 13.37
N TYR A 58 -0.13 -5.97 12.97
CA TYR A 58 0.30 -6.19 11.58
C TYR A 58 -0.82 -5.96 10.57
N LYS A 59 -2.07 -6.24 10.97
CA LYS A 59 -3.25 -5.97 10.14
C LYS A 59 -3.41 -4.48 9.85
N ASP A 60 -3.22 -3.62 10.86
CA ASP A 60 -3.36 -2.17 10.70
C ASP A 60 -2.29 -1.62 9.75
N VAL A 61 -1.04 -2.10 9.90
CA VAL A 61 0.06 -1.73 9.01
C VAL A 61 -0.23 -2.17 7.58
N ALA A 62 -0.58 -3.43 7.37
CA ALA A 62 -0.92 -3.96 6.05
C ALA A 62 -2.05 -3.14 5.40
N THR A 63 -3.09 -2.81 6.17
CA THR A 63 -4.25 -2.04 5.69
C THR A 63 -3.85 -0.62 5.28
N LYS A 64 -3.07 0.08 6.10
CA LYS A 64 -2.62 1.45 5.77
C LYS A 64 -1.67 1.49 4.58
N VAL A 65 -0.75 0.53 4.49
CA VAL A 65 0.15 0.41 3.32
C VAL A 65 -0.68 0.13 2.06
N LYS A 66 -1.57 -0.85 2.09
CA LYS A 66 -2.45 -1.18 0.95
C LYS A 66 -3.21 0.05 0.47
N ARG A 67 -3.92 0.77 1.36
CA ARG A 67 -4.69 1.97 1.00
C ARG A 67 -3.83 3.05 0.35
N ARG A 68 -2.60 3.24 0.85
CA ARG A 68 -1.66 4.22 0.28
C ARG A 68 -1.23 3.83 -1.13
N LEU A 69 -0.96 2.55 -1.38
CA LEU A 69 -0.54 2.05 -2.69
C LEU A 69 -1.68 2.02 -3.70
N ASP A 70 -2.87 1.57 -3.29
CA ASP A 70 -4.09 1.63 -4.11
C ASP A 70 -4.36 3.07 -4.58
N SER A 71 -4.20 4.06 -3.68
CA SER A 71 -4.40 5.47 -4.03
C SER A 71 -3.27 6.07 -4.88
N ALA A 72 -2.03 5.59 -4.74
CA ALA A 72 -0.88 6.16 -5.44
C ALA A 72 -0.71 5.60 -6.86
N TYR A 73 -0.98 4.30 -7.04
CA TYR A 73 -0.69 3.56 -8.27
C TYR A 73 -1.94 2.99 -8.96
N GLY A 74 -3.12 3.10 -8.33
CA GLY A 74 -4.34 2.46 -8.81
C GLY A 74 -4.30 0.93 -8.72
N GLY A 75 -5.40 0.30 -9.13
CA GLY A 75 -5.56 -1.15 -9.09
C GLY A 75 -5.77 -1.69 -7.68
N THR A 76 -5.60 -3.01 -7.52
CA THR A 76 -5.75 -3.71 -6.22
C THR A 76 -4.41 -4.25 -5.77
N TRP A 77 -3.81 -3.60 -4.77
CA TRP A 77 -2.58 -4.03 -4.12
C TRP A 77 -2.88 -5.00 -2.99
N HIS A 78 -2.02 -5.99 -2.81
CA HIS A 78 -2.04 -6.94 -1.73
C HIS A 78 -0.80 -6.71 -0.87
N VAL A 79 -0.99 -6.66 0.45
CA VAL A 79 0.09 -6.41 1.41
C VAL A 79 0.00 -7.43 2.53
N ILE A 80 1.09 -8.16 2.75
CA ILE A 80 1.24 -9.15 3.80
C ILE A 80 2.36 -8.68 4.73
N VAL A 81 2.09 -8.64 6.04
CA VAL A 81 3.04 -8.21 7.06
C VAL A 81 3.12 -9.27 8.17
N GLY A 82 4.33 -9.66 8.56
CA GLY A 82 4.51 -10.60 9.67
C GLY A 82 5.96 -10.93 9.99
N LYS A 83 6.21 -11.61 11.12
CA LYS A 83 7.56 -12.06 11.52
C LYS A 83 8.06 -13.23 10.68
N HIS A 84 7.17 -14.13 10.28
CA HIS A 84 7.49 -15.30 9.48
C HIS A 84 6.29 -15.63 8.59
N PHE A 85 6.54 -15.82 7.30
CA PHE A 85 5.56 -16.34 6.35
C PHE A 85 6.28 -17.03 5.19
N GLY A 86 5.56 -17.89 4.49
CA GLY A 86 5.93 -18.39 3.17
C GLY A 86 4.83 -18.02 2.19
N ALA A 87 5.20 -17.58 0.99
CA ALA A 87 4.25 -17.17 -0.04
C ALA A 87 4.65 -17.79 -1.38
N ASN A 88 3.67 -18.34 -2.09
CA ASN A 88 3.78 -18.72 -3.50
C ASN A 88 2.63 -18.04 -4.22
N VAL A 89 2.94 -17.02 -5.01
CA VAL A 89 1.96 -16.06 -5.52
C VAL A 89 2.18 -15.83 -7.00
N THR A 90 1.11 -15.46 -7.70
CA THR A 90 1.16 -14.92 -9.06
C THR A 90 0.81 -13.44 -8.97
N ASN A 91 1.71 -12.59 -9.42
CA ASN A 91 1.58 -11.13 -9.45
C ASN A 91 1.62 -10.62 -10.89
N ASP A 92 1.19 -9.38 -11.08
CA ASP A 92 1.46 -8.64 -12.31
C ASP A 92 2.96 -8.33 -12.41
N ASP A 93 3.49 -8.28 -13.64
CA ASP A 93 4.89 -7.92 -13.89
C ASP A 93 5.24 -6.53 -13.30
N ASP A 94 6.45 -6.40 -12.77
CA ASP A 94 7.00 -5.18 -12.16
C ASP A 94 6.19 -4.62 -10.98
N THR A 95 5.56 -5.47 -10.16
CA THR A 95 4.75 -5.03 -9.01
C THR A 95 5.11 -5.66 -7.67
N LEU A 96 5.97 -6.67 -7.63
CA LEU A 96 6.29 -7.43 -6.44
C LEU A 96 7.56 -6.94 -5.75
N ILE A 97 7.45 -6.74 -4.44
CA ILE A 97 8.56 -6.49 -3.54
C ILE A 97 8.37 -7.26 -2.23
N ASN A 98 9.41 -7.99 -1.85
CA ASN A 98 9.57 -8.65 -0.57
C ASN A 98 10.76 -8.01 0.15
N MET A 99 10.48 -7.40 1.29
CA MET A 99 11.48 -6.69 2.08
C MET A 99 11.31 -6.97 3.56
N LYS A 100 12.36 -6.69 4.32
CA LYS A 100 12.40 -6.83 5.76
C LYS A 100 12.78 -5.49 6.37
N ILE A 101 11.96 -5.02 7.31
CA ILE A 101 12.19 -3.77 8.03
C ILE A 101 12.16 -4.09 9.53
N ASP A 102 13.26 -3.79 10.23
CA ASP A 102 13.42 -4.03 11.68
C ASP A 102 13.01 -5.44 12.14
N GLY A 103 13.30 -6.45 11.31
CA GLY A 103 12.98 -7.85 11.62
C GLY A 103 11.58 -8.30 11.23
N VAL A 104 10.72 -7.42 10.73
CA VAL A 104 9.38 -7.74 10.21
C VAL A 104 9.42 -7.79 8.69
N TYR A 105 8.78 -8.81 8.10
CA TYR A 105 8.71 -8.99 6.66
C TYR A 105 7.47 -8.31 6.09
N PHE A 106 7.62 -7.74 4.89
CA PHE A 106 6.60 -7.08 4.10
C PHE A 106 6.64 -7.66 2.69
N LEU A 107 5.57 -8.31 2.27
CA LEU A 107 5.34 -8.72 0.90
C LEU A 107 4.25 -7.83 0.32
N VAL A 108 4.59 -7.09 -0.72
CA VAL A 108 3.70 -6.17 -1.43
C VAL A 108 3.67 -6.60 -2.89
N MET A 109 2.48 -6.71 -3.47
CA MET A 109 2.29 -7.12 -4.85
C MET A 109 0.97 -6.59 -5.38
N ARG A 110 0.87 -6.40 -6.70
CA ARG A 110 -0.42 -6.19 -7.34
C ARG A 110 -0.86 -7.49 -8.00
N SER A 111 -2.15 -7.81 -7.88
CA SER A 111 -2.76 -8.87 -8.67
C SER A 111 -4.24 -8.58 -8.87
N GLY A 112 -4.70 -8.74 -10.11
CA GLY A 112 -6.09 -8.54 -10.49
C GLY A 112 -6.28 -8.73 -11.99
N PRO A 113 -7.53 -8.95 -12.45
CA PRO A 113 -7.81 -8.94 -13.88
C PRO A 113 -7.42 -7.57 -14.49
N PRO A 114 -6.87 -7.54 -15.72
CA PRO A 114 -6.50 -6.30 -16.40
C PRO A 114 -7.74 -5.39 -16.48
N ASP A 115 -7.63 -4.19 -15.91
CA ASP A 115 -8.64 -3.14 -15.86
C ASP A 115 -10.08 -3.64 -15.68
N ARG A 116 -10.54 -3.78 -14.43
CA ARG A 116 -11.97 -3.63 -14.18
C ARG A 116 -12.26 -2.13 -14.30
N PRO A 117 -12.97 -1.66 -15.35
CA PRO A 117 -13.31 -0.25 -15.44
C PRO A 117 -14.05 0.13 -14.16
N LEU A 118 -13.68 1.23 -13.55
CA LEU A 118 -14.50 1.82 -12.50
C LEU A 118 -15.83 2.22 -13.17
N GLU A 119 -16.86 1.39 -13.03
CA GLU A 119 -18.22 1.80 -13.42
C GLU A 119 -18.56 3.07 -12.65
N GLY A 120 -18.76 4.18 -13.38
CA GLY A 120 -19.40 5.39 -12.83
C GLY A 120 -18.62 6.70 -12.88
N THR A 121 -18.08 7.08 -14.04
CA THR A 121 -18.01 8.51 -14.43
C THR A 121 -18.41 8.67 -15.89
N GLU A 122 -19.67 8.41 -16.20
CA GLU A 122 -20.28 8.92 -17.43
C GLU A 122 -20.44 10.44 -17.30
N ASN A 123 -19.46 11.18 -17.81
CA ASN A 123 -19.64 12.57 -18.19
C ASN A 123 -20.26 12.59 -19.59
N GLU A 124 -21.55 12.86 -19.70
CA GLU A 124 -22.12 13.34 -20.97
C GLU A 124 -22.48 14.82 -20.85
N SER A 125 -21.47 15.65 -21.14
CA SER A 125 -21.70 17.00 -21.62
C SER A 125 -21.87 16.93 -23.13
N VAL A 126 -23.13 16.90 -23.59
CA VAL A 126 -23.47 17.21 -24.98
C VAL A 126 -24.22 18.54 -25.00
N THR A 127 -23.47 19.59 -25.31
CA THR A 127 -24.00 20.84 -25.83
C THR A 127 -24.45 20.61 -27.27
N ARG A 128 -25.72 20.85 -27.61
CA ARG A 128 -26.15 21.23 -28.97
C ARG A 128 -27.40 22.13 -28.92
N GLU A 129 -27.14 23.37 -29.35
CA GLU A 129 -27.98 24.34 -30.10
C GLU A 129 -29.47 24.49 -29.79
#